data_AF-A0A2V5XEM6-F1
#
_entry.id   AF-A0A2V5XEM6-F1
#
_cell.length_a   1.000
_cell.length_b   1.000
_cell.length_c   1.000
_cell.angle_alpha   90.00
_cell.angle_beta   90.00
_cell.angle_gamma   90.00
#
_symmetry.space_group_name_H-M   'P 1'
#
loop_
_entity.id
_entity.type
_entity.pdbx_description
1 polymer ?
#
loop_
_entity_poly.entity_id
_entity_poly.type
_entity_poly.pdbx_seq_one_letter_code
_entity_poly.pdbx_strand_id
1 'polypeptide(L)' 'MKKLGLLFAALFCMSGFTTTANAIGINIDVGDRPYYTYGPRYWARGAYWCFVPGHWAWRHHHQVWIHGHYRPC' A
#
# COMPACT_ATOMS: atom_id res chain seq x y z
N MET A 1 -30.00 -34.11 21.67
CA MET A 1 -30.57 -32.76 21.50
C MET A 1 -29.80 -31.66 22.25
N LYS A 2 -29.43 -31.84 23.52
CA LYS A 2 -28.72 -30.82 24.34
C LYS A 2 -27.35 -30.38 23.78
N LYS A 3 -26.56 -31.31 23.23
CA LYS A 3 -25.24 -31.04 22.61
C LYS A 3 -25.32 -30.15 21.36
N LEU A 4 -26.42 -30.30 20.60
CA LEU A 4 -26.65 -29.53 19.37
C LEU A 4 -27.03 -28.07 19.71
N GLY A 5 -27.85 -27.87 20.74
CA GLY A 5 -28.17 -26.53 21.24
C GLY A 5 -26.94 -25.77 21.75
N LEU A 6 -26.00 -26.48 22.39
CA LEU A 6 -24.74 -25.90 22.86
C LEU A 6 -23.86 -25.41 21.70
N LEU A 7 -23.81 -26.16 20.59
CA LEU A 7 -23.09 -25.79 19.37
C LEU A 7 -23.68 -24.53 18.73
N PHE A 8 -25.00 -24.44 18.65
CA PHE A 8 -25.67 -23.25 18.12
C PHE A 8 -25.41 -22.01 19.00
N ALA A 9 -25.44 -22.16 20.33
CA ALA A 9 -25.11 -21.07 21.25
C ALA A 9 -23.65 -20.60 21.08
N ALA A 10 -22.71 -21.54 20.94
CA ALA A 10 -21.29 -21.22 20.73
C ALA A 10 -21.05 -20.48 19.40
N LEU A 11 -21.71 -20.91 18.32
CA LEU A 11 -21.63 -20.24 17.02
C LEU A 11 -22.25 -18.84 17.04
N PHE A 12 -23.38 -18.68 17.76
CA PHE A 12 -24.05 -17.39 17.89
C PHE A 12 -23.16 -16.38 18.67
N CYS A 13 -22.51 -16.82 19.74
CA CYS A 13 -21.58 -15.98 20.52
C CYS A 13 -20.35 -15.51 19.72
N MET A 14 -19.89 -16.30 18.73
CA MET A 14 -18.72 -15.94 17.91
C MET A 14 -19.07 -15.01 16.73
N SER A 15 -20.34 -14.94 16.33
CA SER A 15 -20.77 -14.14 15.18
C SER A 15 -20.61 -12.62 15.36
N GLY A 16 -20.56 -12.15 16.61
CA GLY A 16 -20.36 -10.73 16.95
C GLY A 16 -18.89 -10.25 16.91
N PHE A 17 -17.92 -11.15 16.76
CA PHE A 17 -16.49 -10.83 16.78
C PHE A 17 -15.85 -10.81 15.37
N THR A 18 -16.62 -10.45 14.35
CA THR A 18 -16.03 -10.22 13.02
C THR A 18 -15.34 -8.86 13.03
N THR A 19 -14.05 -8.84 13.37
CA THR A 19 -13.22 -7.68 13.07
C THR A 19 -13.06 -7.63 11.55
N THR A 20 -13.71 -6.68 10.90
CA THR A 20 -13.39 -6.39 9.50
C THR A 20 -11.97 -5.86 9.46
N ALA A 21 -11.03 -6.70 9.03
CA ALA A 21 -9.70 -6.24 8.69
C ALA A 21 -9.87 -5.25 7.53
N ASN A 22 -9.59 -3.97 7.78
CA ASN A 22 -9.44 -3.02 6.69
C ASN A 22 -8.27 -3.51 5.85
N ALA A 23 -8.54 -3.90 4.60
CA ALA A 23 -7.48 -4.14 3.65
C ALA A 23 -6.74 -2.81 3.48
N ILE A 24 -5.51 -2.73 3.99
CA ILE A 24 -4.61 -1.65 3.62
C ILE A 24 -4.27 -1.91 2.15
N GLY A 25 -4.90 -1.16 1.26
CA GLY A 25 -4.55 -1.16 -0.15
C GLY A 25 -3.15 -0.62 -0.31
N ILE A 26 -2.16 -1.51 -0.43
CA ILE A 26 -0.80 -1.11 -0.79
C ILE A 26 -0.74 -1.08 -2.31
N ASN A 27 -0.93 0.10 -2.89
CA ASN A 27 -0.73 0.32 -4.31
C ASN A 27 0.77 0.50 -4.58
N ILE A 28 1.44 -0.59 -4.97
CA ILE A 28 2.81 -0.52 -5.51
C ILE A 28 2.67 -0.32 -7.01
N ASP A 29 2.76 0.91 -7.47
CA ASP A 29 2.73 1.16 -8.91
C ASP A 29 4.02 0.71 -9.56
N VAL A 30 3.89 0.22 -10.80
CA VAL A 30 5.04 -0.06 -11.68
C VAL A 30 5.93 1.20 -11.86
N GLY A 31 5.40 2.40 -11.61
CA GLY A 31 6.15 3.66 -11.56
C GLY A 31 7.21 3.74 -10.45
N ASP A 32 7.10 2.96 -9.38
CA ASP A 32 8.11 2.88 -8.30
C ASP A 32 9.20 1.83 -8.57
N ARG A 33 9.09 1.10 -9.70
CA ARG A 33 10.13 0.19 -10.21
C ARG A 33 11.55 0.81 -10.28
N PRO A 34 11.75 2.11 -10.59
CA PRO A 34 13.08 2.71 -10.58
C PRO A 34 13.77 2.57 -9.23
N TYR A 35 13.06 2.74 -8.11
CA TYR A 35 13.64 2.59 -6.77
C TYR A 35 14.19 1.18 -6.54
N TYR A 36 13.44 0.15 -6.94
CA TYR A 36 13.89 -1.23 -6.82
C TYR A 36 15.02 -1.61 -7.78
N THR A 37 15.30 -0.77 -8.78
CA THR A 37 16.37 -1.00 -9.75
C THR A 37 17.71 -0.46 -9.27
N TYR A 38 17.75 0.76 -8.71
CA TYR A 38 19.00 1.43 -8.33
C TYR A 38 19.09 1.86 -6.86
N GLY A 39 18.03 1.63 -6.08
CA GLY A 39 17.97 2.00 -4.67
C GLY A 39 17.75 3.51 -4.45
N PRO A 40 17.95 4.01 -3.23
CA PRO A 40 17.66 5.41 -2.88
C PRO A 40 18.52 6.42 -3.64
N ARG A 41 19.73 6.04 -4.06
CA ARG A 41 20.66 6.91 -4.79
C ARG A 41 21.64 6.10 -5.63
N TYR A 42 21.96 6.58 -6.83
CA TYR A 42 23.02 6.02 -7.67
C TYR A 42 23.86 7.11 -8.34
N TRP A 43 25.09 6.76 -8.74
CA TRP A 43 25.97 7.66 -9.50
C TRP A 43 25.86 7.37 -11.00
N ALA A 44 25.56 8.38 -11.80
CA ALA A 44 25.56 8.27 -13.26
C ALA A 44 25.78 9.62 -13.92
N ARG A 45 26.51 9.62 -15.04
CA ARG A 45 26.76 10.80 -15.88
C ARG A 45 27.37 11.98 -15.10
N GLY A 46 28.21 11.70 -14.10
CA GLY A 46 28.92 12.74 -13.33
C GLY A 46 28.09 13.40 -12.22
N ALA A 47 26.89 12.89 -11.93
CA ALA A 47 26.04 13.39 -10.85
C ALA A 47 25.44 12.23 -10.03
N TYR A 48 25.04 12.54 -8.80
CA TYR A 48 24.20 11.65 -8.03
C TYR A 48 22.75 11.83 -8.46
N TRP A 49 22.05 10.70 -8.59
CA TRP A 49 20.62 10.66 -8.89
C TRP A 49 19.89 10.14 -7.65
N CYS A 50 18.98 10.95 -7.12
CA CYS A 50 18.22 10.65 -5.90
C CYS A 50 16.79 10.27 -6.27
N PHE A 51 16.27 9.19 -5.68
CA PHE A 51 14.89 8.79 -5.87
C PHE A 51 13.96 9.74 -5.10
N VAL A 52 12.94 10.25 -5.79
CA VAL A 52 11.83 11.00 -5.21
C VAL A 52 10.63 10.05 -5.15
N PRO A 53 10.12 9.72 -3.96
CA PRO A 53 8.94 8.86 -3.83
C PRO A 53 7.71 9.43 -4.54
N GLY A 54 6.86 8.53 -5.02
CA GLY A 54 5.55 8.91 -5.53
C GLY A 54 4.70 9.58 -4.46
N HIS A 55 3.83 10.49 -4.88
CA HIS A 55 2.92 11.20 -3.99
C HIS A 55 1.62 11.58 -4.68
N TRP A 56 0.56 11.73 -3.89
CA TRP A 56 -0.69 12.30 -4.37
C TRP A 56 -0.56 13.82 -4.47
N ALA A 57 -1.05 14.37 -5.57
CA ALA A 57 -1.16 15.81 -5.77
C ALA A 57 -2.53 16.17 -6.36
N TRP A 58 -2.96 17.40 -6.16
CA TRP A 58 -4.18 17.90 -6.77
C TRP A 58 -3.85 18.54 -8.12
N ARG A 59 -4.43 18.03 -9.23
CA ARG A 59 -4.29 18.61 -10.57
C ARG A 59 -5.62 18.55 -11.31
N HIS A 60 -5.95 19.60 -12.07
CA HIS A 60 -7.17 19.68 -12.88
C HIS A 60 -8.45 19.23 -12.14
N HIS A 61 -8.67 19.74 -10.91
CA HIS A 61 -9.85 19.46 -10.08
C HIS A 61 -10.03 18.00 -9.62
N HIS A 62 -8.98 17.18 -9.66
CA HIS A 62 -8.99 15.84 -9.07
C HIS A 62 -7.63 15.49 -8.45
N GLN A 63 -7.64 14.46 -7.60
CA GLN A 63 -6.41 13.93 -7.02
C GLN A 63 -5.74 13.00 -8.03
N VAL A 64 -4.47 13.22 -8.32
CA VAL A 64 -3.66 12.41 -9.21
C VAL A 64 -2.46 11.85 -8.46
N TRP A 65 -2.13 10.60 -8.73
CA TRP A 65 -0.90 10.01 -8.24
C TRP A 65 0.24 10.42 -9.17
N ILE A 66 1.29 11.00 -8.59
CA ILE A 66 2.53 11.34 -9.29
C ILE A 66 3.53 10.24 -8.95
N HIS A 67 3.93 9.46 -9.96
CA HIS A 67 4.88 8.36 -9.80
C HIS A 67 6.26 8.83 -9.32
N GLY A 68 6.94 7.96 -8.58
CA GLY A 68 8.33 8.20 -8.18
C GLY A 68 9.27 8.31 -9.37
N HIS A 69 10.31 9.12 -9.23
CA HIS A 69 11.31 9.33 -10.29
C HIS A 69 12.66 9.71 -9.72
N TYR A 70 13.71 9.56 -10.53
CA TYR A 70 15.03 10.08 -10.18
C TYR A 70 15.23 11.50 -10.68
N ARG A 71 15.93 12.29 -9.89
CA ARG A 71 16.44 13.62 -10.28
C ARG A 71 17.87 13.80 -9.80
N PRO A 72 18.64 14.71 -10.40
CA PRO A 72 19.92 15.12 -9.84
C PRO A 72 19.74 15.55 -8.38
N CYS A 73 20.60 15.00 -7.52
CA CYS A 73 21.01 15.68 -6.30
C CYS A 73 22.18 16.61 -6.68
#